data_AF-X0XVK5-F1
#
_entry.id   AF-X0XVK5-F1
#
_cell.length_a   1.000
_cell.length_b   1.000
_cell.length_c   1.000
_cell.angle_alpha   90.00
_cell.angle_beta   90.00
_cell.angle_gamma   90.00
#
_symmetry.space_group_name_H-M   'P 1'
#
loop_
_entity.id
_entity.type
_entity.pdbx_description
1 polymer ?
#
loop_
_entity_poly.entity_id
_entity_poly.type
_entity_poly.pdbx_seq_one_letter_code
_entity_poly.pdbx_strand_id
1 'polypeptide(L)'
;MFKNSTTRFELDVKLTQSVIDEIVARGKVEITGNMESADAVLIGEIIGFRVIPIAFSKEAMADRYNITVVAKIILKDLVSQKIIFSNPNFQYVEEYEVPEGVDFETVESEALDRVSVKFARSLVSTILEGF
;
A
#
# COMPACT_ATOMS: atom_id res chain seq x y z
N MET A 1 8.60 -9.50 0.69
CA MET A 1 7.40 -9.18 -0.11
C MET A 1 6.19 -9.21 0.81
N PHE A 2 5.21 -8.35 0.56
CA PHE A 2 3.92 -8.40 1.22
C PHE A 2 3.18 -9.68 0.86
N LYS A 3 2.47 -10.28 1.82
CA LYS A 3 1.55 -11.38 1.54
C LYS A 3 0.22 -10.82 1.06
N ASN A 4 -0.28 -11.27 -0.09
CA ASN A 4 -1.60 -10.89 -0.58
C ASN A 4 -2.66 -11.93 -0.16
N SER A 5 -3.60 -11.52 0.69
CA SER A 5 -4.76 -12.34 1.08
C SER A 5 -6.06 -11.85 0.40
N THR A 6 -5.94 -11.07 -0.67
CA THR A 6 -7.04 -10.54 -1.47
C THR A 6 -7.09 -11.20 -2.86
N THR A 7 -8.10 -10.86 -3.66
CA THR A 7 -8.23 -11.32 -5.05
C THR A 7 -7.58 -10.38 -6.07
N ARG A 8 -7.03 -9.23 -5.65
CA ARG A 8 -6.43 -8.28 -6.58
C ARG A 8 -5.02 -8.74 -6.97
N PHE A 9 -4.86 -9.10 -8.24
CA PHE A 9 -3.58 -9.51 -8.80
C PHE A 9 -2.52 -8.40 -8.69
N GLU A 10 -1.25 -8.79 -8.51
CA GLU A 10 -0.06 -7.92 -8.43
C GLU A 10 -0.02 -6.86 -7.30
N LEU A 11 -1.03 -6.79 -6.45
CA LEU A 11 -1.09 -5.79 -5.36
C LEU A 11 0.08 -5.94 -4.38
N ASP A 12 0.48 -7.17 -4.05
CA ASP A 12 1.68 -7.48 -3.26
C ASP A 12 2.97 -6.97 -3.88
N VAL A 13 3.15 -7.18 -5.19
CA VAL A 13 4.35 -6.75 -5.90
C VAL A 13 4.43 -5.23 -5.91
N LYS A 14 3.33 -4.56 -6.32
CA LYS A 14 3.26 -3.09 -6.41
C LYS A 14 3.45 -2.42 -5.05
N LEU A 15 2.81 -2.94 -3.99
CA LEU A 15 2.98 -2.40 -2.64
C LEU A 15 4.38 -2.66 -2.08
N THR A 16 4.93 -3.86 -2.29
CA THR A 16 6.29 -4.17 -1.85
C THR A 16 7.29 -3.22 -2.50
N GLN A 17 7.21 -3.05 -3.82
CA GLN A 17 8.12 -2.18 -4.56
C GLN A 17 7.98 -0.71 -4.10
N SER A 18 6.75 -0.22 -4.01
CA SER A 18 6.48 1.16 -3.57
C SER A 18 7.02 1.45 -2.16
N VAL A 19 6.89 0.48 -1.24
CA VAL A 19 7.41 0.60 0.14
C VAL A 19 8.93 0.58 0.14
N ILE A 20 9.57 -0.29 -0.64
CA ILE A 20 11.03 -0.31 -0.81
C ILE A 20 11.52 1.03 -1.33
N ASP A 21 10.91 1.54 -2.41
CA ASP A 21 11.30 2.80 -3.06
C ASP A 21 11.19 3.98 -2.08
N GLU A 22 10.10 4.06 -1.32
CA GLU A 22 9.89 5.12 -0.33
C GLU A 22 10.91 5.04 0.83
N ILE A 23 11.20 3.83 1.33
CA ILE A 23 12.18 3.63 2.39
C ILE A 23 13.58 4.07 1.92
N VAL A 24 13.98 3.67 0.71
CA VAL A 24 15.26 4.05 0.10
C VAL A 24 15.31 5.56 -0.13
N ALA A 25 14.23 6.16 -0.63
CA ALA A 25 14.14 7.60 -0.90
C ALA A 25 14.31 8.46 0.36
N ARG A 26 13.88 7.99 1.54
CA ARG A 26 14.06 8.72 2.81
C ARG A 26 15.45 8.55 3.44
N GLY A 27 16.29 7.69 2.85
CA GLY A 27 17.74 7.75 2.97
C GLY A 27 18.31 7.63 4.38
N LYS A 28 18.17 6.47 5.02
CA LYS A 28 18.97 6.03 6.19
C LYS A 28 19.11 4.51 6.35
N VAL A 29 18.62 3.73 5.41
CA VAL A 29 18.54 2.27 5.56
C VAL A 29 18.87 1.59 4.24
N GLU A 30 19.55 0.45 4.33
CA GLU A 30 19.84 -0.42 3.19
C GLU A 30 18.86 -1.59 3.18
N ILE A 31 18.35 -1.93 2.00
CA ILE A 31 17.46 -3.08 1.83
C ILE A 31 18.33 -4.30 1.49
N THR A 32 18.28 -5.32 2.35
CA THR A 32 18.97 -6.60 2.15
C THR A 32 17.97 -7.73 1.91
N GLY A 33 18.32 -8.64 1.00
CA GLY A 33 17.58 -9.90 0.81
C GLY A 33 17.92 -10.96 1.85
N ASN A 34 18.94 -10.74 2.69
CA ASN A 34 19.35 -11.67 3.73
C ASN A 34 18.89 -11.19 5.11
N MET A 35 17.94 -11.93 5.69
CA MET A 35 17.37 -11.65 7.01
C MET A 35 18.42 -11.71 8.14
N GLU A 36 19.47 -12.53 8.01
CA GLU A 36 20.52 -12.65 9.03
C GLU A 36 21.37 -11.39 9.15
N SER A 37 21.41 -10.57 8.10
CA SER A 37 22.16 -9.32 8.03
C SER A 37 21.31 -8.07 8.29
N ALA A 38 20.01 -8.24 8.56
CA ALA A 38 19.08 -7.13 8.71
C ALA A 38 18.93 -6.70 10.18
N ASP A 39 18.94 -5.38 10.42
CA ASP A 39 18.67 -4.83 11.76
C ASP A 39 17.18 -4.87 12.12
N ALA A 40 16.32 -4.75 11.12
CA ALA A 40 14.86 -4.80 11.28
C ALA A 40 14.19 -5.47 10.08
N VAL A 41 12.99 -6.00 10.31
CA VAL A 41 12.14 -6.61 9.28
C VAL A 41 10.75 -6.00 9.30
N LEU A 42 10.30 -5.52 8.13
CA LEU A 42 8.94 -5.08 7.90
C LEU A 42 8.13 -6.24 7.30
N ILE A 43 7.09 -6.65 8.00
CA ILE A 43 6.18 -7.72 7.62
C ILE A 43 4.83 -7.08 7.28
N GLY A 44 4.36 -7.31 6.06
CA GLY A 44 3.07 -6.82 5.58
C GLY A 44 2.18 -7.95 5.08
N GLU A 45 0.92 -7.97 5.50
CA GLU A 45 -0.14 -8.83 4.94
C GLU A 45 -1.29 -7.94 4.46
N ILE A 46 -1.58 -7.95 3.17
CA ILE A 46 -2.71 -7.24 2.58
C ILE A 46 -3.96 -8.09 2.86
N ILE A 47 -4.87 -7.53 3.64
CA ILE A 47 -6.07 -8.22 4.12
C ILE A 47 -7.36 -7.67 3.51
N GLY A 48 -7.29 -6.55 2.77
CA GLY A 48 -8.44 -5.97 2.11
C GLY A 48 -8.05 -5.12 0.91
N PHE A 49 -8.81 -5.29 -0.18
CA PHE A 49 -8.83 -4.41 -1.34
C PHE A 49 -10.27 -4.24 -1.76
N ARG A 50 -10.75 -3.00 -1.88
CA ARG A 50 -12.11 -2.69 -2.33
C ARG A 50 -12.13 -1.46 -3.20
N VAL A 51 -12.96 -1.50 -4.24
CA VAL A 51 -13.24 -0.38 -5.13
C VAL A 51 -14.75 -0.17 -5.09
N ILE A 52 -15.20 1.02 -4.73
CA ILE A 52 -16.63 1.34 -4.63
C ILE A 52 -16.94 2.64 -5.37
N PRO A 53 -18.03 2.72 -6.16
CA PRO A 53 -18.47 3.96 -6.75
C PRO A 53 -18.99 4.90 -5.65
N ILE A 54 -18.68 6.19 -5.76
CA ILE A 54 -19.10 7.22 -4.79
C ILE A 54 -19.84 8.40 -5.43
N ALA A 55 -19.73 8.58 -6.75
CA ALA A 55 -20.53 9.51 -7.51
C ALA A 55 -20.90 8.92 -8.88
N PHE A 56 -21.97 9.45 -9.45
CA PHE A 56 -22.49 9.06 -10.75
C PHE A 56 -22.67 10.31 -11.61
N SER A 57 -22.34 10.18 -12.89
CA SER A 57 -22.54 11.18 -13.92
C SER A 57 -24.04 11.40 -14.20
N LYS A 58 -24.36 12.41 -15.00
CA LYS A 58 -25.74 12.72 -15.42
C LYS A 58 -26.39 11.58 -16.24
N GLU A 59 -25.59 10.68 -16.77
CA GLU A 59 -26.01 9.52 -17.57
C GLU A 59 -26.15 8.26 -16.71
N ALA A 60 -26.10 8.40 -15.38
CA ALA A 60 -26.16 7.31 -14.39
C ALA A 60 -24.99 6.32 -14.51
N MET A 61 -23.86 6.74 -15.08
CA MET A 61 -22.61 5.98 -15.09
C MET A 61 -21.75 6.42 -13.90
N ALA A 62 -21.12 5.49 -13.18
CA ALA A 62 -20.21 5.87 -12.10
C ALA A 62 -18.95 6.53 -12.69
N ASP A 63 -18.66 7.75 -12.26
CA ASP A 63 -17.52 8.56 -12.74
C ASP A 63 -16.48 8.80 -11.64
N ARG A 64 -16.76 8.37 -10.40
CA ARG A 64 -15.88 8.54 -9.26
C ARG A 64 -15.93 7.35 -8.32
N TYR A 65 -14.77 6.93 -7.86
CA TYR A 65 -14.59 5.71 -7.09
C TYR A 65 -13.62 5.90 -5.94
N ASN A 66 -13.85 5.16 -4.86
CA ASN A 66 -12.89 5.00 -3.76
C ASN A 66 -12.20 3.66 -3.86
N ILE A 67 -10.87 3.67 -3.90
CA ILE A 67 -10.01 2.50 -3.67
C ILE A 67 -9.63 2.48 -2.21
N THR A 68 -9.84 1.34 -1.56
CA THR A 68 -9.41 1.09 -0.18
C THR A 68 -8.45 -0.10 -0.16
N VAL A 69 -7.26 0.11 0.40
CA VAL A 69 -6.28 -0.93 0.70
C VAL A 69 -6.15 -1.05 2.21
N VAL A 70 -6.22 -2.28 2.72
CA VAL A 70 -6.04 -2.58 4.15
C VAL A 70 -4.94 -3.62 4.31
N ALA A 71 -3.97 -3.34 5.17
CA ALA A 71 -2.88 -4.25 5.48
C ALA A 71 -2.63 -4.34 6.99
N LYS A 72 -2.24 -5.54 7.44
CA LYS A 72 -1.56 -5.73 8.71
C LYS A 72 -0.08 -5.42 8.51
N ILE A 73 0.46 -4.56 9.35
CA ILE A 73 1.87 -4.17 9.30
C ILE A 73 2.52 -4.43 10.64
N ILE A 74 3.70 -5.06 10.61
CA ILE A 74 4.55 -5.26 11.78
C ILE A 74 5.97 -4.87 11.38
N LEU A 75 6.60 -3.99 12.15
CA LEU A 75 8.04 -3.75 12.11
C LEU A 75 8.66 -4.38 13.35
N LYS A 76 9.59 -5.31 13.14
CA LYS A 76 10.33 -5.99 14.19
C LYS A 76 11.80 -5.63 14.12
N ASP A 77 12.37 -5.18 15.22
CA ASP A 77 13.80 -5.07 15.43
C ASP A 77 14.37 -6.47 15.72
N LEU A 78 15.34 -6.89 14.90
CA LEU A 78 15.97 -8.21 15.00
C LEU A 78 17.13 -8.23 16.01
N VAL A 79 17.74 -7.08 16.30
CA VAL A 79 18.80 -6.92 17.29
C VAL A 79 18.23 -7.04 18.71
N SER A 80 17.18 -6.28 19.00
CA SER A 80 16.53 -6.30 20.33
C SER A 80 15.41 -7.35 20.44
N GLN A 81 15.05 -8.02 19.34
CA GLN A 81 13.95 -8.98 19.23
C GLN A 81 12.58 -8.42 19.63
N LYS A 82 12.37 -7.12 19.43
CA LYS A 82 11.12 -6.43 19.82
C LYS A 82 10.29 -6.03 18.61
N ILE A 83 8.98 -6.05 18.78
CA ILE A 83 8.07 -5.38 17.85
C ILE A 83 8.10 -3.91 18.18
N ILE A 84 8.51 -3.10 17.20
CA ILE A 84 8.72 -1.67 17.36
C ILE A 84 7.56 -0.88 16.73
N PHE A 85 6.91 -1.43 15.71
CA PHE A 85 5.63 -0.92 15.19
C PHE A 85 4.67 -2.08 14.89
N SER A 86 3.39 -1.91 15.19
CA SER A 86 2.35 -2.88 14.86
C SER A 86 1.04 -2.16 14.58
N ASN A 87 0.48 -2.38 13.40
CA ASN A 87 -0.85 -1.91 13.06
C ASN A 87 -1.61 -3.04 12.33
N PRO A 88 -2.61 -3.67 12.98
CA PRO A 88 -3.36 -4.76 12.38
C PRO A 88 -4.36 -4.32 11.30
N ASN A 89 -4.65 -3.02 11.18
CA ASN A 89 -5.63 -2.47 10.23
C ASN A 89 -5.11 -1.15 9.62
N PHE A 90 -3.89 -1.14 9.11
CA PHE A 90 -3.37 0.02 8.38
C PHE A 90 -4.18 0.19 7.09
N GLN A 91 -4.91 1.29 6.99
CA GLN A 91 -5.83 1.55 5.90
C GLN A 91 -5.38 2.77 5.11
N TYR A 92 -5.40 2.65 3.79
CA TYR A 92 -5.27 3.77 2.87
C TYR A 92 -6.49 3.83 1.96
N VAL A 93 -7.03 5.04 1.77
CA VAL A 93 -8.17 5.30 0.89
C VAL A 93 -7.80 6.41 -0.07
N GLU A 94 -8.11 6.21 -1.34
CA GLU A 94 -7.87 7.19 -2.40
C GLU A 94 -9.10 7.27 -3.30
N GLU A 95 -9.45 8.48 -3.68
CA GLU A 95 -10.49 8.75 -4.68
C GLU A 95 -9.86 8.85 -6.07
N TYR A 96 -10.53 8.29 -7.08
CA TYR A 96 -10.17 8.51 -8.48
C TYR A 96 -11.41 8.70 -9.35
N GLU A 97 -11.23 9.44 -10.42
CA GLU A 97 -12.26 9.71 -11.42
C GLU A 97 -12.03 8.86 -12.67
N VAL A 98 -13.11 8.39 -13.28
CA VAL A 98 -13.11 7.65 -14.54
C VAL A 98 -13.74 8.56 -15.60
N PRO A 99 -12.94 9.12 -16.52
CA PRO A 99 -13.46 10.00 -17.55
C PRO A 99 -14.41 9.26 -18.51
N GLU A 100 -15.35 10.00 -19.07
CA GLU A 100 -16.27 9.47 -20.07
C GLU A 100 -15.50 8.94 -21.29
N GLY A 101 -15.89 7.76 -21.79
CA GLY A 101 -15.26 7.12 -22.94
C GLY A 101 -13.92 6.42 -22.65
N VAL A 102 -13.45 6.41 -21.39
CA VAL A 102 -12.28 5.65 -20.97
C VAL A 102 -12.71 4.35 -20.29
N ASP A 103 -11.99 3.27 -20.56
CA ASP A 103 -12.26 1.97 -19.95
C ASP A 103 -11.92 1.96 -18.45
N PHE A 104 -12.86 1.50 -17.64
CA PHE A 104 -12.75 1.47 -16.18
C PHE A 104 -11.52 0.69 -15.70
N GLU A 105 -11.24 -0.48 -16.29
CA GLU A 105 -10.14 -1.36 -15.87
C GLU A 105 -8.76 -0.71 -16.07
N THR A 106 -8.64 0.07 -17.14
CA THR A 106 -7.43 0.85 -17.44
C THR A 106 -7.20 1.91 -16.36
N VAL A 107 -8.23 2.70 -16.05
CA VAL A 107 -8.13 3.75 -15.02
C VAL A 107 -7.93 3.16 -13.62
N GLU A 108 -8.58 2.04 -13.30
CA GLU A 108 -8.39 1.32 -12.04
C GLU A 108 -6.93 0.87 -11.88
N SER A 109 -6.32 0.35 -12.94
CA SER A 109 -4.93 -0.10 -12.92
C SER A 109 -3.94 1.05 -12.71
N GLU A 110 -4.14 2.19 -13.36
CA GLU A 110 -3.36 3.41 -13.12
C GLU A 110 -3.59 3.97 -11.71
N ALA A 111 -4.83 3.93 -11.22
CA ALA A 111 -5.17 4.36 -9.87
C ALA A 111 -4.50 3.46 -8.83
N LEU A 112 -4.39 2.16 -9.09
CA LEU A 112 -3.70 1.21 -8.23
C LEU A 112 -2.19 1.54 -8.10
N ASP A 113 -1.53 1.93 -9.18
CA ASP A 113 -0.12 2.35 -9.13
C ASP A 113 0.05 3.59 -8.23
N ARG A 114 -0.82 4.59 -8.41
CA ARG A 114 -0.83 5.80 -7.57
C ARG A 114 -1.11 5.46 -6.10
N VAL A 115 -2.10 4.62 -5.84
CA VAL A 115 -2.46 4.15 -4.49
C VAL A 115 -1.28 3.45 -3.84
N SER A 116 -0.54 2.63 -4.58
CA SER A 116 0.60 1.88 -4.04
C SER A 116 1.71 2.82 -3.56
N VAL A 117 2.04 3.84 -4.36
CA VAL A 117 3.02 4.88 -4.00
C VAL A 117 2.56 5.68 -2.78
N LYS A 118 1.29 6.09 -2.75
CA LYS A 118 0.77 6.90 -1.64
C LYS A 118 0.58 6.11 -0.35
N PHE A 119 0.17 4.85 -0.45
CA PHE A 119 0.15 3.90 0.67
C PHE A 119 1.54 3.79 1.29
N ALA A 120 2.57 3.57 0.46
CA ALA A 120 3.95 3.45 0.91
C ALA A 120 4.42 4.71 1.64
N ARG A 121 4.20 5.89 1.05
CA ARG A 121 4.48 7.20 1.66
C ARG A 121 3.84 7.34 3.03
N SER A 122 2.54 7.05 3.12
CA SER A 122 1.80 7.14 4.38
C SER A 122 2.37 6.17 5.41
N LEU A 123 2.62 4.92 5.02
CA LEU A 123 3.12 3.89 5.93
C LEU A 123 4.50 4.25 6.48
N VAL A 124 5.43 4.62 5.59
CA VAL A 124 6.80 4.97 5.99
C VAL A 124 6.79 6.23 6.84
N SER A 125 5.99 7.25 6.52
CA SER A 125 5.80 8.41 7.40
C SER A 125 5.31 7.98 8.79
N THR A 126 4.25 7.18 8.88
CA THR A 126 3.70 6.73 10.16
C THR A 126 4.72 5.94 10.99
N ILE A 127 5.52 5.08 10.34
CA ILE A 127 6.60 4.36 11.01
C ILE A 127 7.65 5.34 11.54
N LEU A 128 8.09 6.31 10.74
CA LEU A 128 9.13 7.26 11.13
C LEU A 128 8.67 8.30 12.17
N GLU A 129 7.39 8.64 12.21
CA GLU A 129 6.80 9.55 13.21
C GLU A 129 6.50 8.85 14.54
N GLY A 130 6.28 7.54 14.51
CA GLY A 130 6.10 6.71 15.70
C GLY A 130 7.40 6.37 16.44
N PHE A 131 8.55 6.79 15.90
CA PHE A 131 9.92 6.60 16.40
C PHE A 131 10.62 7.93 16.64
#